data_AF-A0A7V5R164-F1
#
_entry.id   AF-A0A7V5R164-F1
#
_cell.length_a   1.000
_cell.length_b   1.000
_cell.length_c   1.000
_cell.angle_alpha   90.00
_cell.angle_beta   90.00
_cell.angle_gamma   90.00
#
_symmetry.space_group_name_H-M   'P 1'
#
loop_
_entity.id
_entity.type
_entity.pdbx_description
1 polymer ?
#
loop_
_entity_poly.entity_id
_entity_poly.type
_entity_poly.pdbx_seq_one_letter_code
_entity_poly.pdbx_strand_id
1 'polypeptide(L)'
;FMAYKNAIMADDEILYNSFSRALELGAIPTCHAENGEMVFQLQQKLLSEGITGPEGHPLSRPPAAEAEAANRAIKLADVIGVPVYLVHVSTADALNEITRARSNGQRVYGECLAGHLLVDDSVYLDTDFESAAAHVMSPPFRAPEHQKALWKGLQSGNLQTTATDHCCFCADQKAAGKDDFSKIPNGTAGVEDRMAVLWTHGVNTGKFTPEEFVDITSTNAAKIFNIHPRKGTIQVGADADMVVWDPELTKTISAKTHNQNIDFNIFEGMQVKGLPSHTICNGVLKYANGKLMAEKGSGTYVKRPAFRPIFAALQKQADLNKPKAVKR
;
A
#
# COMPACT_ATOMS: atom_id res chain seq x y z
N PHE A 1 -8.72 -5.75 -9.60
CA PHE A 1 -9.26 -4.61 -8.83
C PHE A 1 -10.71 -4.91 -8.53
N MET A 2 -11.20 -4.59 -7.33
CA MET A 2 -12.60 -4.81 -6.94
C MET A 2 -13.47 -3.54 -7.10
N ALA A 3 -12.84 -2.42 -7.46
CA ALA A 3 -13.47 -1.14 -7.76
C ALA A 3 -13.14 -0.69 -9.19
N TYR A 4 -13.43 0.58 -9.50
CA TYR A 4 -13.32 1.17 -10.85
C TYR A 4 -14.26 0.49 -11.85
N LYS A 5 -15.55 0.46 -11.51
CA LYS A 5 -16.62 -0.05 -12.37
C LYS A 5 -16.56 0.61 -13.75
N ASN A 6 -16.74 -0.18 -14.81
CA ASN A 6 -16.62 0.22 -16.22
C ASN A 6 -15.19 0.57 -16.70
N ALA A 7 -14.16 0.30 -15.89
CA ALA A 7 -12.76 0.45 -16.30
C ALA A 7 -11.95 -0.83 -16.08
N ILE A 8 -11.69 -1.21 -14.82
CA ILE A 8 -10.79 -2.33 -14.48
C ILE A 8 -11.32 -3.23 -13.34
N MET A 9 -12.60 -3.05 -12.97
CA MET A 9 -13.27 -3.88 -11.99
C MET A 9 -13.40 -5.33 -12.47
N ALA A 10 -12.98 -6.27 -11.63
CA ALA A 10 -13.25 -7.69 -11.79
C ALA A 10 -14.42 -8.08 -10.88
N ASP A 11 -15.38 -8.83 -11.41
CA ASP A 11 -16.43 -9.46 -10.61
C ASP A 11 -15.91 -10.72 -9.89
N ASP A 12 -16.75 -11.33 -9.07
CA ASP A 12 -16.37 -12.47 -8.24
C ASP A 12 -16.00 -13.72 -9.05
N GLU A 13 -16.60 -13.90 -10.24
CA GLU A 13 -16.24 -15.01 -11.13
C GLU A 13 -14.82 -14.85 -11.65
N ILE A 14 -14.47 -13.64 -12.14
CA ILE A 14 -13.12 -13.32 -12.59
C ILE A 14 -12.13 -13.45 -11.43
N LEU A 15 -12.47 -12.97 -10.23
CA LEU A 15 -11.62 -13.10 -9.05
C LEU A 15 -11.39 -14.57 -8.68
N TYR A 16 -12.44 -15.39 -8.64
CA TYR A 16 -12.35 -16.82 -8.33
C TYR A 16 -11.44 -17.56 -9.32
N ASN A 17 -11.64 -17.35 -10.62
CA ASN A 17 -10.84 -17.99 -11.67
C ASN A 17 -9.38 -17.51 -11.64
N SER A 18 -9.15 -16.22 -11.41
CA SER A 18 -7.82 -15.64 -11.29
C SER A 18 -7.07 -16.19 -10.07
N PHE A 19 -7.73 -16.28 -8.92
CA PHE A 19 -7.14 -16.81 -7.68
C PHE A 19 -6.82 -18.30 -7.80
N SER A 20 -7.71 -19.07 -8.41
CA SER A 20 -7.48 -20.49 -8.70
C SER A 20 -6.26 -20.67 -9.62
N ARG A 21 -6.17 -19.84 -10.68
CA ARG A 21 -5.01 -19.86 -11.57
C ARG A 21 -3.71 -19.42 -10.86
N ALA A 22 -3.80 -18.45 -9.96
CA ALA A 22 -2.65 -18.03 -9.16
C ALA A 22 -2.13 -19.16 -8.25
N LEU A 23 -3.04 -19.94 -7.67
CA LEU A 23 -2.68 -21.14 -6.90
C LEU A 23 -1.90 -22.15 -7.74
N GLU A 24 -2.42 -22.49 -8.93
CA GLU A 24 -1.76 -23.41 -9.88
C GLU A 24 -0.37 -22.93 -10.30
N LEU A 25 -0.19 -21.62 -10.45
CA LEU A 25 1.06 -21.00 -10.87
C LEU A 25 2.01 -20.68 -9.71
N GLY A 26 1.61 -20.90 -8.45
CA GLY A 26 2.41 -20.55 -7.28
C GLY A 26 2.60 -19.04 -7.11
N ALA A 27 1.62 -18.24 -7.54
CA ALA A 27 1.61 -16.78 -7.49
C ALA A 27 0.66 -16.26 -6.39
N ILE A 28 0.96 -15.07 -5.86
CA ILE A 28 0.10 -14.40 -4.87
C ILE A 28 -0.80 -13.35 -5.56
N PRO A 29 -2.13 -13.47 -5.49
CA PRO A 29 -3.04 -12.41 -5.89
C PRO A 29 -2.88 -11.17 -5.00
N THR A 30 -2.76 -10.01 -5.65
CA THR A 30 -2.81 -8.69 -5.00
C THR A 30 -4.14 -8.02 -5.29
N CYS A 31 -4.81 -7.50 -4.27
CA CYS A 31 -6.16 -6.96 -4.42
C CYS A 31 -6.26 -5.52 -3.92
N HIS A 32 -6.61 -4.62 -4.84
CA HIS A 32 -7.27 -3.36 -4.47
C HIS A 32 -8.71 -3.69 -4.09
N ALA A 33 -9.06 -3.46 -2.83
CA ALA A 33 -10.29 -3.96 -2.22
C ALA A 33 -11.19 -2.81 -1.74
N GLU A 34 -11.92 -2.21 -2.67
CA GLU A 34 -13.10 -1.37 -2.38
C GLU A 34 -14.29 -1.99 -3.13
N ASN A 35 -15.50 -1.94 -2.58
CA ASN A 35 -16.70 -2.42 -3.27
C ASN A 35 -17.06 -1.47 -4.42
N GLY A 36 -16.71 -1.85 -5.65
CA GLY A 36 -16.91 -1.00 -6.84
C GLY A 36 -18.35 -0.61 -7.13
N GLU A 37 -19.33 -1.44 -6.77
CA GLU A 37 -20.74 -1.10 -6.93
C GLU A 37 -21.17 -0.02 -5.94
N MET A 38 -20.82 -0.18 -4.66
CA MET A 38 -21.10 0.84 -3.64
C MET A 38 -20.45 2.17 -3.99
N VAL A 39 -19.16 2.14 -4.37
CA VAL A 39 -18.42 3.34 -4.76
C VAL A 39 -19.09 4.03 -5.95
N PHE A 40 -19.42 3.28 -7.00
CA PHE A 40 -20.06 3.84 -8.19
C PHE A 40 -21.41 4.50 -7.87
N GLN A 41 -22.27 3.83 -7.10
CA GLN A 41 -23.59 4.36 -6.73
C GLN A 41 -23.47 5.62 -5.87
N LEU A 42 -22.55 5.63 -4.91
CA LEU A 42 -22.33 6.79 -4.04
C LEU A 42 -21.72 7.97 -4.80
N GLN A 43 -20.85 7.73 -5.79
CA GLN A 43 -20.36 8.78 -6.68
C GLN A 43 -21.51 9.46 -7.43
N GLN A 44 -22.37 8.67 -8.08
CA GLN A 44 -23.53 9.21 -8.81
C GLN A 44 -24.48 9.98 -7.89
N LYS A 45 -24.73 9.45 -6.69
CA LYS A 45 -25.57 10.10 -5.69
C LYS A 45 -25.02 11.48 -5.29
N LEU A 46 -23.76 11.56 -4.87
CA LEU A 46 -23.14 12.82 -4.40
C LEU A 46 -23.11 13.87 -5.50
N LEU A 47 -22.76 13.48 -6.74
CA LEU A 47 -22.82 14.37 -7.89
C LEU A 47 -24.25 14.89 -8.14
N SER A 48 -25.28 14.04 -8.01
CA SER A 48 -26.68 14.45 -8.16
C SER A 48 -27.17 15.39 -7.04
N GLU A 49 -26.54 15.34 -5.87
CA GLU A 49 -26.78 16.22 -4.73
C GLU A 49 -25.98 17.54 -4.83
N GLY A 50 -25.19 17.72 -5.90
CA GLY A 50 -24.39 18.92 -6.14
C GLY A 50 -23.03 18.94 -5.43
N ILE A 51 -22.60 17.83 -4.85
CA ILE A 51 -21.28 17.70 -4.22
C ILE A 51 -20.29 17.28 -5.31
N THR A 52 -19.58 18.27 -5.86
CA THR A 52 -18.66 18.08 -7.00
C THR A 52 -17.19 18.28 -6.63
N GLY A 53 -16.89 18.84 -5.46
CA GLY A 53 -15.53 19.12 -5.00
C GLY A 53 -14.79 17.87 -4.49
N PRO A 54 -13.46 17.98 -4.22
CA PRO A 54 -12.63 16.86 -3.77
C PRO A 54 -13.16 16.13 -2.52
N GLU A 55 -13.89 16.80 -1.64
CA GLU A 55 -14.56 16.23 -0.46
C GLU A 55 -15.62 15.18 -0.81
N GLY A 56 -16.21 15.26 -1.99
CA GLY A 56 -17.10 14.21 -2.51
C GLY A 56 -16.38 12.88 -2.71
N HIS A 57 -15.07 12.92 -2.95
CA HIS A 57 -14.27 11.71 -3.17
C HIS A 57 -14.26 10.78 -1.96
N PRO A 58 -13.79 11.16 -0.75
CA PRO A 58 -13.85 10.27 0.41
C PRO A 58 -15.28 9.89 0.83
N LEU A 59 -16.25 10.79 0.68
CA LEU A 59 -17.67 10.55 0.97
C LEU A 59 -18.27 9.45 0.07
N SER A 60 -17.77 9.33 -1.17
CA SER A 60 -18.27 8.34 -2.14
C SER A 60 -17.84 6.90 -1.87
N ARG A 61 -17.00 6.67 -0.85
CA ARG A 61 -16.29 5.40 -0.63
C ARG A 61 -15.97 5.23 0.85
N PRO A 62 -17.01 5.11 1.70
CA PRO A 62 -16.84 5.01 3.14
C PRO A 62 -16.00 3.77 3.53
N PRO A 63 -15.41 3.74 4.74
CA PRO A 63 -14.60 2.61 5.20
C PRO A 63 -15.25 1.22 5.03
N ALA A 64 -16.58 1.14 5.19
CA ALA A 64 -17.33 -0.09 4.99
C ALA A 64 -17.20 -0.69 3.57
N ALA A 65 -17.02 0.14 2.54
CA ALA A 65 -16.81 -0.33 1.17
C ALA A 65 -15.45 -1.03 1.01
N GLU A 66 -14.41 -0.56 1.72
CA GLU A 66 -13.10 -1.22 1.76
C GLU A 66 -13.17 -2.52 2.54
N ALA A 67 -13.80 -2.50 3.72
CA ALA A 67 -13.92 -3.66 4.59
C ALA A 67 -14.71 -4.82 3.95
N GLU A 68 -15.84 -4.52 3.30
CA GLU A 68 -16.63 -5.54 2.59
C GLU A 68 -15.79 -6.24 1.52
N ALA A 69 -15.13 -5.47 0.66
CA ALA A 69 -14.31 -6.01 -0.41
C ALA A 69 -13.10 -6.77 0.12
N ALA A 70 -12.45 -6.28 1.17
CA ALA A 70 -11.34 -6.98 1.82
C ALA A 70 -11.80 -8.34 2.36
N ASN A 71 -12.91 -8.39 3.11
CA ASN A 71 -13.50 -9.64 3.59
C ASN A 71 -13.86 -10.58 2.44
N ARG A 72 -14.47 -10.07 1.36
CA ARG A 72 -14.86 -10.89 0.21
C ARG A 72 -13.65 -11.50 -0.50
N ALA A 73 -12.60 -10.73 -0.78
CA ALA A 73 -11.36 -11.25 -1.34
C ALA A 73 -10.70 -12.29 -0.42
N ILE A 74 -10.67 -12.02 0.89
CA ILE A 74 -10.17 -12.95 1.90
C ILE A 74 -10.95 -14.26 1.86
N LYS A 75 -12.29 -14.23 1.80
CA LYS A 75 -13.12 -15.44 1.79
C LYS A 75 -12.99 -16.24 0.51
N LEU A 76 -12.90 -15.58 -0.65
CA LEU A 76 -12.60 -16.27 -1.91
C LEU A 76 -11.25 -16.98 -1.84
N ALA A 77 -10.21 -16.29 -1.33
CA ALA A 77 -8.89 -16.87 -1.19
C ALA A 77 -8.85 -18.05 -0.21
N ASP A 78 -9.63 -17.98 0.88
CA ASP A 78 -9.76 -19.05 1.88
C ASP A 78 -10.34 -20.33 1.27
N VAL A 79 -11.46 -20.20 0.53
CA VAL A 79 -12.13 -21.33 -0.13
C VAL A 79 -11.24 -21.99 -1.18
N ILE A 80 -10.47 -21.19 -1.93
CA ILE A 80 -9.55 -21.68 -2.96
C ILE A 80 -8.28 -22.28 -2.34
N GLY A 81 -7.86 -21.80 -1.17
CA GLY A 81 -6.60 -22.20 -0.52
C GLY A 81 -5.37 -21.47 -1.05
N VAL A 82 -5.53 -20.25 -1.58
CA VAL A 82 -4.44 -19.40 -2.10
C VAL A 82 -4.09 -18.30 -1.08
N PRO A 83 -2.81 -17.90 -0.88
CA PRO A 83 -2.50 -16.74 -0.07
C PRO A 83 -2.99 -15.47 -0.79
N VAL A 84 -3.34 -14.41 -0.06
CA VAL A 84 -3.78 -13.14 -0.66
C VAL A 84 -3.07 -11.95 -0.03
N TYR A 85 -2.79 -10.93 -0.84
CA TYR A 85 -2.18 -9.67 -0.43
C TYR A 85 -3.13 -8.51 -0.68
N LEU A 86 -3.55 -7.82 0.37
CA LEU A 86 -4.41 -6.65 0.30
C LEU A 86 -3.50 -5.42 0.23
N VAL A 87 -3.51 -4.74 -0.91
CA VAL A 87 -2.71 -3.53 -1.13
C VAL A 87 -3.36 -2.34 -0.43
N HIS A 88 -2.56 -1.30 -0.13
CA HIS A 88 -3.01 0.04 0.33
C HIS A 88 -4.22 0.05 1.30
N VAL A 89 -4.15 -0.75 2.38
CA VAL A 89 -5.16 -0.80 3.45
C VAL A 89 -5.19 0.54 4.18
N SER A 90 -6.36 1.19 4.19
CA SER A 90 -6.54 2.56 4.68
C SER A 90 -7.44 2.66 5.92
N THR A 91 -8.11 1.58 6.31
CA THR A 91 -9.15 1.61 7.36
C THR A 91 -8.90 0.60 8.48
N ALA A 92 -9.48 0.91 9.64
CA ALA A 92 -9.52 0.02 10.80
C ALA A 92 -10.39 -1.21 10.50
N ASP A 93 -11.46 -1.02 9.75
CA ASP A 93 -12.43 -2.03 9.35
C ASP A 93 -11.78 -3.10 8.47
N ALA A 94 -11.06 -2.70 7.41
CA ALA A 94 -10.32 -3.65 6.57
C ALA A 94 -9.18 -4.35 7.33
N LEU A 95 -8.49 -3.62 8.24
CA LEU A 95 -7.51 -4.22 9.15
C LEU A 95 -8.15 -5.28 10.06
N ASN A 96 -9.35 -5.05 10.58
CA ASN A 96 -10.06 -6.02 11.43
C ASN A 96 -10.34 -7.31 10.65
N GLU A 97 -10.70 -7.21 9.37
CA GLU A 97 -10.91 -8.38 8.51
C GLU A 97 -9.63 -9.19 8.30
N ILE A 98 -8.51 -8.51 8.02
CA ILE A 98 -7.18 -9.14 7.92
C ILE A 98 -6.80 -9.80 9.25
N THR A 99 -6.99 -9.10 10.36
CA THR A 99 -6.64 -9.59 11.70
C THR A 99 -7.45 -10.85 12.05
N ARG A 100 -8.76 -10.83 11.79
CA ARG A 100 -9.65 -11.99 11.99
C ARG A 100 -9.22 -13.18 11.16
N ALA A 101 -8.96 -12.99 9.86
CA ALA A 101 -8.52 -14.04 8.95
C ALA A 101 -7.21 -14.68 9.41
N ARG A 102 -6.23 -13.85 9.77
CA ARG A 102 -4.93 -14.31 10.28
C ARG A 102 -5.04 -15.04 11.60
N SER A 103 -5.93 -14.61 12.49
CA SER A 103 -6.21 -15.26 13.77
C SER A 103 -6.81 -16.67 13.57
N ASN A 104 -7.50 -16.90 12.46
CA ASN A 104 -7.99 -18.20 12.03
C ASN A 104 -6.94 -19.03 11.26
N GLY A 105 -5.69 -18.57 11.19
CA GLY A 105 -4.60 -19.28 10.51
C GLY A 105 -4.51 -19.04 8.99
N GLN A 106 -5.38 -18.20 8.43
CA GLN A 106 -5.38 -17.92 7.00
C GLN A 106 -4.13 -17.13 6.58
N ARG A 107 -3.61 -17.40 5.37
CA ARG A 107 -2.45 -16.73 4.80
C ARG A 107 -2.83 -15.42 4.10
N VAL A 108 -3.16 -14.41 4.90
CA VAL A 108 -3.49 -13.06 4.44
C VAL A 108 -2.36 -12.09 4.80
N TYR A 109 -1.99 -11.25 3.84
CA TYR A 109 -1.04 -10.17 3.99
C TYR A 109 -1.71 -8.81 3.74
N GLY A 110 -1.27 -7.79 4.47
CA GLY A 110 -1.73 -6.40 4.31
C GLY A 110 -0.56 -5.44 4.17
N GLU A 111 -0.77 -4.45 3.30
CA GLU A 111 0.12 -3.32 3.05
C GLU A 111 -0.56 -2.02 3.46
N CYS A 112 0.16 -1.16 4.17
CA CYS A 112 -0.32 0.18 4.52
C CYS A 112 0.54 1.25 3.81
N LEU A 113 -0.07 2.35 3.36
CA LEU A 113 0.70 3.44 2.78
C LEU A 113 1.19 4.41 3.86
N ALA A 114 2.38 4.98 3.67
CA ALA A 114 2.87 6.02 4.56
C ALA A 114 1.92 7.23 4.65
N GLY A 115 1.25 7.57 3.55
CA GLY A 115 0.21 8.61 3.53
C GLY A 115 -0.96 8.27 4.45
N HIS A 116 -1.52 7.05 4.39
CA HIS A 116 -2.63 6.62 5.26
C HIS A 116 -2.28 6.55 6.76
N LEU A 117 -0.99 6.62 7.12
CA LEU A 117 -0.55 6.65 8.51
C LEU A 117 -0.45 8.06 9.10
N LEU A 118 -0.40 9.10 8.26
CA LEU A 118 0.05 10.43 8.65
C LEU A 118 -0.77 11.58 8.07
N VAL A 119 -1.47 11.38 6.96
CA VAL A 119 -2.38 12.34 6.34
C VAL A 119 -3.80 11.86 6.60
N ASP A 120 -4.63 12.72 7.17
CA ASP A 120 -6.06 12.45 7.41
C ASP A 120 -6.95 13.16 6.40
N ASP A 121 -8.26 12.90 6.48
CA ASP A 121 -9.25 13.38 5.52
C ASP A 121 -9.56 14.88 5.62
N SER A 122 -9.04 15.61 6.61
CA SER A 122 -9.19 17.06 6.68
C SER A 122 -8.58 17.78 5.47
N VAL A 123 -7.59 17.17 4.80
CA VAL A 123 -6.98 17.73 3.58
C VAL A 123 -7.99 17.91 2.45
N TYR A 124 -9.09 17.16 2.43
CA TYR A 124 -10.13 17.28 1.41
C TYR A 124 -11.07 18.47 1.66
N LEU A 125 -10.99 19.11 2.83
CA LEU A 125 -11.80 20.26 3.22
C LEU A 125 -11.04 21.59 3.04
N ASP A 126 -9.83 21.56 2.46
CA ASP A 126 -9.11 22.78 2.11
C ASP A 126 -9.95 23.61 1.14
N THR A 127 -10.05 24.92 1.41
CA THR A 127 -10.76 25.86 0.54
C THR A 127 -10.06 26.07 -0.80
N ASP A 128 -8.75 25.79 -0.86
CA ASP A 128 -8.02 25.77 -2.11
C ASP A 128 -8.22 24.42 -2.83
N PHE A 129 -8.79 24.48 -4.04
CA PHE A 129 -9.09 23.27 -4.82
C PHE A 129 -7.83 22.48 -5.16
N GLU A 130 -6.73 23.14 -5.53
CA GLU A 130 -5.50 22.46 -5.94
C GLU A 130 -4.91 21.66 -4.77
N SER A 131 -4.86 22.27 -3.58
CA SER A 131 -4.47 21.62 -2.32
C SER A 131 -5.33 20.39 -2.01
N ALA A 132 -6.66 20.52 -2.05
CA ALA A 132 -7.56 19.40 -1.77
C ALA A 132 -7.48 18.30 -2.84
N ALA A 133 -7.44 18.67 -4.12
CA ALA A 133 -7.36 17.73 -5.24
C ALA A 133 -6.02 16.97 -5.29
N ALA A 134 -4.93 17.58 -4.83
CA ALA A 134 -3.61 16.95 -4.76
C ALA A 134 -3.59 15.70 -3.87
N HIS A 135 -4.50 15.62 -2.89
CA HIS A 135 -4.64 14.48 -1.97
C HIS A 135 -5.62 13.39 -2.45
N VAL A 136 -6.29 13.58 -3.59
CA VAL A 136 -7.28 12.62 -4.10
C VAL A 136 -6.60 11.33 -4.57
N MET A 137 -6.90 10.22 -3.89
CA MET A 137 -6.44 8.87 -4.21
C MET A 137 -7.42 7.79 -3.73
N SER A 138 -7.21 6.54 -4.13
CA SER A 138 -8.11 5.41 -3.86
C SER A 138 -7.36 4.23 -3.23
N PRO A 139 -7.70 3.79 -2.00
CA PRO A 139 -8.62 4.40 -1.05
C PRO A 139 -8.12 5.78 -0.55
N PRO A 140 -9.03 6.68 -0.15
CA PRO A 140 -8.72 8.05 0.23
C PRO A 140 -8.06 8.10 1.60
N PHE A 141 -7.50 9.25 1.97
CA PHE A 141 -7.17 9.52 3.36
C PHE A 141 -8.43 9.47 4.23
N ARG A 142 -8.25 9.15 5.51
CA ARG A 142 -9.31 8.80 6.43
C ARG A 142 -9.13 9.55 7.75
N ALA A 143 -10.22 9.64 8.51
CA ALA A 143 -10.20 10.23 9.84
C ALA A 143 -9.10 9.63 10.75
N PRO A 144 -8.52 10.43 11.69
CA PRO A 144 -7.33 10.05 12.47
C PRO A 144 -7.44 8.75 13.29
N GLU A 145 -8.64 8.29 13.63
CA GLU A 145 -8.84 7.00 14.29
C GLU A 145 -8.35 5.81 13.45
N HIS A 146 -8.45 5.90 12.13
CA HIS A 146 -7.96 4.86 11.22
C HIS A 146 -6.44 4.81 11.23
N GLN A 147 -5.76 5.96 11.25
CA GLN A 147 -4.29 6.02 11.40
C GLN A 147 -3.85 5.27 12.66
N LYS A 148 -4.50 5.53 13.81
CA LYS A 148 -4.20 4.85 15.09
C LYS A 148 -4.34 3.32 14.97
N ALA A 149 -5.36 2.86 14.25
CA ALA A 149 -5.55 1.43 14.02
C ALA A 149 -4.46 0.85 13.11
N LEU A 150 -4.12 1.53 12.00
CA LEU A 150 -3.10 1.11 11.05
C LEU A 150 -1.71 1.01 11.68
N TRP A 151 -1.32 1.99 12.51
CA TRP A 151 -0.08 1.91 13.30
C TRP A 151 -0.06 0.66 14.19
N LYS A 152 -1.14 0.38 14.93
CA LYS A 152 -1.26 -0.86 15.74
C LYS A 152 -1.24 -2.12 14.87
N GLY A 153 -1.81 -2.06 13.67
CA GLY A 153 -1.78 -3.15 12.69
C GLY A 153 -0.35 -3.51 12.28
N LEU A 154 0.49 -2.51 12.03
CA LEU A 154 1.92 -2.71 11.75
C LEU A 154 2.67 -3.23 12.98
N GLN A 155 2.48 -2.62 14.16
CA GLN A 155 3.15 -3.02 15.40
C GLN A 155 2.82 -4.46 15.82
N SER A 156 1.59 -4.91 15.58
CA SER A 156 1.16 -6.29 15.87
C SER A 156 1.52 -7.29 14.78
N GLY A 157 2.07 -6.85 13.65
CA GLY A 157 2.37 -7.69 12.49
C GLY A 157 1.12 -8.18 11.73
N ASN A 158 -0.06 -7.60 11.98
CA ASN A 158 -1.27 -7.85 11.20
C ASN A 158 -1.23 -7.16 9.82
N LEU A 159 -0.49 -6.07 9.72
CA LEU A 159 0.01 -5.49 8.47
C LEU A 159 1.52 -5.72 8.41
N GLN A 160 2.05 -6.14 7.26
CA GLN A 160 3.45 -6.62 7.19
C GLN A 160 4.35 -5.66 6.41
N THR A 161 3.78 -4.80 5.59
CA THR A 161 4.55 -3.97 4.65
C THR A 161 4.02 -2.55 4.65
N THR A 162 4.94 -1.64 4.34
CA THR A 162 4.60 -0.25 4.03
C THR A 162 4.98 0.07 2.59
N ALA A 163 4.12 0.78 1.89
CA ALA A 163 4.34 1.23 0.52
C ALA A 163 3.92 2.70 0.35
N THR A 164 3.81 3.15 -0.90
CA THR A 164 3.49 4.54 -1.23
C THR A 164 2.37 4.70 -2.23
N ASP A 165 2.10 3.66 -3.03
CA ASP A 165 1.23 3.77 -4.21
C ASP A 165 1.56 5.00 -5.07
N HIS A 166 2.86 5.25 -5.26
CA HIS A 166 3.35 6.46 -5.92
C HIS A 166 2.83 6.54 -7.36
N CYS A 167 1.80 7.37 -7.54
CA CYS A 167 1.07 7.59 -8.77
C CYS A 167 0.77 9.09 -8.83
N CYS A 168 1.57 9.82 -9.60
CA CYS A 168 1.68 11.27 -9.46
C CYS A 168 1.01 12.00 -10.63
N PHE A 169 0.24 13.04 -10.30
CA PHE A 169 -0.37 13.96 -11.26
C PHE A 169 -0.16 15.39 -10.79
N CYS A 170 0.32 16.26 -11.67
CA CYS A 170 0.49 17.68 -11.38
C CYS A 170 -0.87 18.41 -11.29
N ALA A 171 -0.86 19.65 -10.81
CA ALA A 171 -2.08 20.44 -10.60
C ALA A 171 -2.93 20.58 -11.88
N ASP A 172 -2.30 20.75 -13.04
CA ASP A 172 -2.96 20.84 -14.35
C ASP A 172 -3.73 19.56 -14.71
N GLN A 173 -3.17 18.40 -14.39
CA GLN A 173 -3.82 17.10 -14.57
C GLN A 173 -4.93 16.88 -13.55
N LYS A 174 -4.72 17.28 -12.28
CA LYS A 174 -5.74 17.22 -11.22
C LYS A 174 -6.96 18.09 -11.55
N ALA A 175 -6.75 19.22 -12.20
CA ALA A 175 -7.81 20.14 -12.64
C ALA A 175 -8.81 19.53 -13.63
N ALA A 176 -8.52 18.36 -14.23
CA ALA A 176 -9.48 17.63 -15.06
C ALA A 176 -10.81 17.32 -14.35
N GLY A 177 -10.81 17.25 -13.01
CA GLY A 177 -12.02 17.05 -12.20
C GLY A 177 -12.46 18.27 -11.38
N LYS A 178 -12.13 19.49 -11.83
CA LYS A 178 -12.49 20.73 -11.12
C LYS A 178 -13.97 20.85 -10.77
N ASP A 179 -14.83 20.44 -11.70
CA ASP A 179 -16.30 20.50 -11.54
C ASP A 179 -16.91 19.09 -11.31
N ASP A 180 -16.08 18.06 -11.11
CA ASP A 180 -16.50 16.66 -10.96
C ASP A 180 -15.36 15.84 -10.34
N PHE A 181 -15.43 15.62 -9.03
CA PHE A 181 -14.40 14.88 -8.30
C PHE A 181 -14.11 13.47 -8.85
N SER A 182 -15.09 12.85 -9.52
CA SER A 182 -14.92 11.51 -10.11
C SER A 182 -13.93 11.50 -11.28
N LYS A 183 -13.64 12.68 -11.85
CA LYS A 183 -12.67 12.88 -12.95
C LYS A 183 -11.30 13.35 -12.47
N ILE A 184 -11.10 13.61 -11.18
CA ILE A 184 -9.77 13.93 -10.65
C ILE A 184 -8.89 12.67 -10.76
N PRO A 185 -7.75 12.71 -11.48
CA PRO A 185 -6.83 11.58 -11.54
C PRO A 185 -6.39 11.17 -10.14
N ASN A 186 -6.58 9.90 -9.83
CA ASN A 186 -6.36 9.35 -8.50
C ASN A 186 -4.91 8.95 -8.31
N GLY A 187 -4.27 9.48 -7.26
CA GLY A 187 -2.90 9.15 -6.91
C GLY A 187 -2.19 10.28 -6.18
N THR A 188 -1.17 9.91 -5.41
CA THR A 188 -0.30 10.82 -4.65
C THR A 188 1.18 10.42 -4.79
N ALA A 189 2.06 11.30 -4.33
CA ALA A 189 3.50 11.12 -4.33
C ALA A 189 4.01 10.79 -2.92
N GLY A 190 4.79 9.72 -2.76
CA GLY A 190 5.47 9.48 -1.48
C GLY A 190 6.73 8.60 -1.53
N VAL A 191 7.24 8.26 -2.73
CA VAL A 191 8.34 7.28 -2.89
C VAL A 191 9.61 7.70 -2.16
N GLU A 192 9.93 8.98 -2.19
CA GLU A 192 11.12 9.56 -1.54
C GLU A 192 10.97 9.64 -0.02
N ASP A 193 9.77 10.01 0.45
CA ASP A 193 9.57 10.40 1.85
C ASP A 193 9.18 9.21 2.75
N ARG A 194 8.71 8.08 2.18
CA ARG A 194 8.21 6.90 2.91
C ARG A 194 9.07 6.54 4.12
N MET A 195 10.36 6.36 3.92
CA MET A 195 11.26 5.90 4.99
C MET A 195 11.48 6.97 6.05
N ALA A 196 11.63 8.24 5.66
CA ALA A 196 11.90 9.34 6.59
C ALA A 196 10.71 9.61 7.52
N VAL A 197 9.50 9.60 6.97
CA VAL A 197 8.27 9.82 7.75
C VAL A 197 7.98 8.62 8.67
N LEU A 198 8.19 7.38 8.20
CA LEU A 198 8.05 6.19 9.03
C LEU A 198 9.08 6.12 10.14
N TRP A 199 10.33 6.52 9.90
CA TRP A 199 11.34 6.59 10.94
C TRP A 199 10.98 7.65 11.99
N THR A 200 10.62 8.85 11.54
CA THR A 200 10.28 9.97 12.43
C THR A 200 9.07 9.65 13.29
N HIS A 201 7.99 9.14 12.72
CA HIS A 201 6.74 8.93 13.43
C HIS A 201 6.60 7.52 14.01
N GLY A 202 7.42 6.57 13.58
CA GLY A 202 7.45 5.19 14.09
C GLY A 202 8.57 4.97 15.08
N VAL A 203 9.82 5.04 14.62
CA VAL A 203 11.01 4.73 15.44
C VAL A 203 11.23 5.79 16.52
N ASN A 204 11.29 7.07 16.15
CA ASN A 204 11.59 8.14 17.13
C ASN A 204 10.46 8.33 18.17
N THR A 205 9.26 7.82 17.91
CA THR A 205 8.14 7.88 18.87
C THR A 205 7.95 6.58 19.67
N GLY A 206 8.83 5.60 19.48
CA GLY A 206 8.80 4.33 20.20
C GLY A 206 7.70 3.36 19.77
N LYS A 207 7.11 3.55 18.59
CA LYS A 207 6.15 2.57 18.02
C LYS A 207 6.87 1.37 17.43
N PHE A 208 8.04 1.61 16.85
CA PHE A 208 8.88 0.57 16.27
C PHE A 208 10.29 0.61 16.86
N THR A 209 10.92 -0.55 16.94
CA THR A 209 12.37 -0.63 16.98
C THR A 209 12.96 -0.39 15.57
N PRO A 210 14.27 -0.08 15.43
CA PRO A 210 14.91 -0.03 14.13
C PRO A 210 14.80 -1.33 13.32
N GLU A 211 14.79 -2.49 13.98
CA GLU A 211 14.63 -3.80 13.35
C GLU A 211 13.21 -3.98 12.77
N GLU A 212 12.17 -3.59 13.51
CA GLU A 212 10.79 -3.61 13.03
C GLU A 212 10.61 -2.66 11.84
N PHE A 213 11.27 -1.49 11.86
CA PHE A 213 11.33 -0.57 10.73
C PHE A 213 11.96 -1.23 9.49
N VAL A 214 13.08 -1.94 9.64
CA VAL A 214 13.71 -2.70 8.54
C VAL A 214 12.74 -3.76 7.99
N ASP A 215 12.04 -4.47 8.88
CA ASP A 215 11.09 -5.50 8.50
C ASP A 215 9.94 -4.98 7.62
N ILE A 216 9.26 -3.91 8.06
CA ILE A 216 8.10 -3.36 7.34
C ILE A 216 8.48 -2.54 6.11
N THR A 217 9.74 -2.10 5.98
CA THR A 217 10.19 -1.29 4.84
C THR A 217 10.92 -2.10 3.76
N SER A 218 11.43 -3.30 4.09
CA SER A 218 12.21 -4.12 3.16
C SER A 218 12.06 -5.64 3.36
N THR A 219 12.41 -6.20 4.52
CA THR A 219 12.55 -7.65 4.73
C THR A 219 11.25 -8.41 4.44
N ASN A 220 10.11 -7.90 4.93
CA ASN A 220 8.83 -8.56 4.76
C ASN A 220 8.40 -8.58 3.29
N ALA A 221 8.58 -7.47 2.56
CA ALA A 221 8.31 -7.42 1.13
C ALA A 221 9.21 -8.41 0.37
N ALA A 222 10.52 -8.47 0.68
CA ALA A 222 11.44 -9.41 0.06
C ALA A 222 11.05 -10.88 0.32
N LYS A 223 10.60 -11.19 1.55
CA LYS A 223 10.08 -12.52 1.91
C LYS A 223 8.79 -12.84 1.17
N ILE A 224 7.80 -11.93 1.17
CA ILE A 224 6.48 -12.11 0.55
C ILE A 224 6.61 -12.33 -0.96
N PHE A 225 7.40 -11.50 -1.63
CA PHE A 225 7.61 -11.55 -3.09
C PHE A 225 8.77 -12.45 -3.52
N ASN A 226 9.22 -13.35 -2.64
CA ASN A 226 10.15 -14.45 -2.90
C ASN A 226 11.51 -14.04 -3.49
N ILE A 227 12.11 -12.96 -2.94
CA ILE A 227 13.44 -12.47 -3.30
C ILE A 227 14.38 -12.33 -2.09
N HIS A 228 13.95 -12.76 -0.90
CA HIS A 228 14.82 -12.92 0.25
C HIS A 228 15.62 -14.24 0.15
N PRO A 229 16.91 -14.30 0.50
CA PRO A 229 17.72 -13.23 1.10
C PRO A 229 18.52 -12.39 0.10
N ARG A 230 18.21 -12.45 -1.20
CA ARG A 230 18.91 -11.61 -2.20
C ARG A 230 18.68 -10.12 -1.93
N LYS A 231 17.46 -9.73 -1.53
CA LYS A 231 17.08 -8.37 -1.12
C LYS A 231 16.55 -8.35 0.32
N GLY A 232 16.54 -7.17 0.94
CA GLY A 232 15.94 -6.94 2.26
C GLY A 232 16.71 -7.57 3.41
N THR A 233 18.03 -7.71 3.28
CA THR A 233 18.92 -8.21 4.34
C THR A 233 20.36 -7.77 4.08
N ILE A 234 21.17 -7.68 5.14
CA ILE A 234 22.61 -7.43 5.06
C ILE A 234 23.31 -8.72 5.48
N GLN A 235 23.74 -9.50 4.50
CA GLN A 235 24.51 -10.72 4.72
C GLN A 235 25.38 -11.06 3.51
N VAL A 236 26.38 -11.91 3.70
CA VAL A 236 27.23 -12.41 2.62
C VAL A 236 26.35 -13.08 1.54
N GLY A 237 26.54 -12.68 0.29
CA GLY A 237 25.81 -13.20 -0.86
C GLY A 237 24.50 -12.48 -1.21
N ALA A 238 24.04 -11.52 -0.39
CA ALA A 238 22.94 -10.63 -0.76
C ALA A 238 23.42 -9.54 -1.74
N ASP A 239 22.49 -8.96 -2.49
CA ASP A 239 22.81 -7.80 -3.33
C ASP A 239 23.16 -6.62 -2.41
N ALA A 240 24.18 -5.84 -2.78
CA ALA A 240 24.64 -4.67 -2.02
C ALA A 240 23.71 -3.45 -2.23
N ASP A 241 22.44 -3.62 -1.87
CA ASP A 241 21.44 -2.56 -1.76
C ASP A 241 21.36 -2.13 -0.30
N MET A 242 21.96 -0.98 0.03
CA MET A 242 22.15 -0.54 1.39
C MET A 242 21.84 0.94 1.54
N VAL A 243 21.32 1.33 2.69
CA VAL A 243 21.14 2.72 3.09
C VAL A 243 21.96 2.94 4.35
N VAL A 244 22.86 3.92 4.32
CA VAL A 244 23.49 4.43 5.54
C VAL A 244 22.54 5.46 6.12
N TRP A 245 21.86 5.09 7.19
CA TRP A 245 20.87 5.93 7.84
C TRP A 245 21.50 6.76 8.95
N ASP A 246 21.34 8.08 8.88
CA ASP A 246 21.76 8.97 9.96
C ASP A 246 20.53 9.37 10.78
N PRO A 247 20.42 8.94 12.05
CA PRO A 247 19.27 9.22 12.89
C PRO A 247 19.18 10.69 13.33
N GLU A 248 20.25 11.48 13.17
CA GLU A 248 20.32 12.87 13.62
C GLU A 248 20.08 13.88 12.50
N LEU A 249 20.25 13.49 11.24
CA LEU A 249 19.92 14.36 10.11
C LEU A 249 18.43 14.73 10.11
N THR A 250 18.16 16.01 9.85
CA THR A 250 16.82 16.57 9.77
C THR A 250 16.55 17.24 8.43
N LYS A 251 15.30 17.26 8.01
CA LYS A 251 14.80 18.11 6.92
C LYS A 251 13.36 18.50 7.18
N THR A 252 12.95 19.62 6.60
CA THR A 252 11.53 19.91 6.37
C THR A 252 11.19 19.41 4.97
N ILE A 253 10.19 18.53 4.86
CA ILE A 253 9.72 18.04 3.57
C ILE A 253 9.10 19.20 2.79
N SER A 254 9.49 19.34 1.52
CA SER A 254 8.89 20.32 0.62
C SER A 254 8.94 19.86 -0.83
N ALA A 255 7.89 20.17 -1.60
CA ALA A 255 7.88 20.03 -3.06
C ALA A 255 9.01 20.82 -3.73
N LYS A 256 9.52 21.88 -3.09
CA LYS A 256 10.64 22.67 -3.61
C LYS A 256 11.99 21.95 -3.56
N THR A 257 12.12 20.93 -2.72
CA THR A 257 13.40 20.27 -2.43
C THR A 257 13.39 18.77 -2.70
N HIS A 258 12.22 18.17 -2.98
CA HIS A 258 12.12 16.78 -3.33
C HIS A 258 12.76 16.48 -4.71
N ASN A 259 12.95 15.20 -4.99
CA ASN A 259 13.46 14.67 -6.25
C ASN A 259 12.33 14.02 -7.09
N GLN A 260 11.07 14.25 -6.70
CA GLN A 260 9.90 13.75 -7.40
C GLN A 260 9.53 14.73 -8.53
N ASN A 261 9.01 14.24 -9.66
CA ASN A 261 8.64 15.08 -10.80
C ASN A 261 7.14 15.46 -10.71
N ILE A 262 6.80 16.21 -9.67
CA ILE A 262 5.44 16.69 -9.36
C ILE A 262 5.54 18.04 -8.63
N ASP A 263 4.50 18.85 -8.67
CA ASP A 263 4.43 20.22 -8.10
C ASP A 263 3.92 20.28 -6.65
N PHE A 264 3.64 19.14 -6.02
CA PHE A 264 3.08 19.03 -4.68
C PHE A 264 3.72 17.92 -3.84
N ASN A 265 3.62 18.00 -2.50
CA ASN A 265 4.01 16.93 -1.58
C ASN A 265 2.95 16.76 -0.48
N ILE A 266 2.40 15.54 -0.32
CA ILE A 266 1.38 15.25 0.72
C ILE A 266 1.89 15.38 2.16
N PHE A 267 3.21 15.52 2.34
CA PHE A 267 3.86 15.75 3.63
C PHE A 267 4.48 17.15 3.73
N GLU A 268 4.01 18.12 2.92
CA GLU A 268 4.56 19.50 2.89
C GLU A 268 4.68 20.10 4.30
N GLY A 269 5.83 20.67 4.61
CA GLY A 269 6.10 21.31 5.89
C GLY A 269 6.39 20.36 7.05
N MET A 270 6.26 19.04 6.86
CA MET A 270 6.56 18.05 7.91
C MET A 270 8.06 18.03 8.23
N GLN A 271 8.40 18.22 9.50
CA GLN A 271 9.77 18.07 9.99
C GLN A 271 10.06 16.60 10.27
N VAL A 272 11.09 16.06 9.62
CA VAL A 272 11.54 14.69 9.81
C VAL A 272 12.97 14.65 10.35
N LYS A 273 13.24 13.66 11.20
CA LYS A 273 14.54 13.38 11.82
C LYS A 273 14.88 11.91 11.64
N GLY A 274 16.04 11.63 11.06
CA GLY A 274 16.40 10.31 10.55
C GLY A 274 16.26 10.29 9.03
N LEU A 275 17.39 10.28 8.32
CA LEU A 275 17.44 10.40 6.87
C LEU A 275 18.54 9.51 6.27
N PRO A 276 18.42 9.13 4.99
CA PRO A 276 19.53 8.49 4.29
C PRO A 276 20.67 9.50 4.14
N SER A 277 21.84 9.21 4.69
CA SER A 277 23.06 9.95 4.36
C SER A 277 23.65 9.45 3.04
N HIS A 278 23.58 8.13 2.82
CA HIS A 278 24.04 7.45 1.60
C HIS A 278 23.06 6.36 1.18
N THR A 279 22.91 6.19 -0.14
CA THR A 279 22.19 5.05 -0.72
C THR A 279 23.10 4.36 -1.73
N ILE A 280 23.28 3.06 -1.55
CA ILE A 280 24.07 2.18 -2.39
C ILE A 280 23.09 1.21 -3.06
N CYS A 281 23.15 1.08 -4.38
CA CYS A 281 22.35 0.12 -5.13
C CYS A 281 23.28 -0.77 -5.96
N ASN A 282 23.15 -2.09 -5.81
CA ASN A 282 24.02 -3.11 -6.42
C ASN A 282 25.52 -2.78 -6.23
N GLY A 283 25.90 -2.31 -5.04
CA GLY A 283 27.30 -1.99 -4.70
C GLY A 283 27.81 -0.65 -5.23
N VAL A 284 26.96 0.14 -5.92
CA VAL A 284 27.32 1.45 -6.45
C VAL A 284 26.67 2.54 -5.61
N LEU A 285 27.45 3.53 -5.19
CA LEU A 285 26.94 4.71 -4.50
C LEU A 285 26.07 5.55 -5.46
N LYS A 286 24.78 5.65 -5.16
CA LYS A 286 23.79 6.35 -6.02
C LYS A 286 23.27 7.64 -5.41
N TYR A 287 23.39 7.82 -4.11
CA TYR A 287 23.04 9.06 -3.43
C TYR A 287 23.98 9.26 -2.25
N ALA A 288 24.45 10.49 -2.05
CA ALA A 288 25.24 10.87 -0.89
C ALA A 288 25.07 12.38 -0.62
N ASN A 289 24.89 12.75 0.65
CA ASN A 289 24.91 14.14 1.11
C ASN A 289 24.01 15.08 0.28
N GLY A 290 22.76 14.67 0.01
CA GLY A 290 21.80 15.48 -0.76
C GLY A 290 21.99 15.43 -2.28
N LYS A 291 23.00 14.72 -2.79
CA LYS A 291 23.28 14.65 -4.23
C LYS A 291 22.91 13.29 -4.80
N LEU A 292 22.03 13.29 -5.80
CA LEU A 292 21.72 12.14 -6.62
C LEU A 292 22.84 11.91 -7.66
N MET A 293 23.34 10.68 -7.72
CA MET A 293 24.37 10.19 -8.63
C MET A 293 23.87 8.94 -9.39
N ALA A 294 22.55 8.83 -9.53
CA ALA A 294 21.92 7.73 -10.24
C ALA A 294 22.01 7.92 -11.75
N GLU A 295 22.21 6.82 -12.46
CA GLU A 295 22.31 6.79 -13.92
C GLU A 295 21.09 6.05 -14.49
N LYS A 296 20.45 6.66 -15.49
CA LYS A 296 19.31 6.06 -16.19
C LYS A 296 19.74 4.69 -16.75
N GLY A 297 18.95 3.66 -16.45
CA GLY A 297 19.22 2.29 -16.91
C GLY A 297 20.18 1.47 -16.04
N SER A 298 20.71 2.01 -14.92
CA SER A 298 21.58 1.24 -14.02
C SER A 298 20.84 0.24 -13.12
N GLY A 299 19.51 0.30 -13.07
CA GLY A 299 18.69 -0.72 -12.40
C GLY A 299 18.51 -1.98 -13.24
N THR A 300 18.37 -3.13 -12.59
CA THR A 300 18.17 -4.41 -13.28
C THR A 300 16.87 -5.07 -12.85
N TYR A 301 16.23 -5.80 -13.77
CA TYR A 301 15.04 -6.58 -13.46
C TYR A 301 15.40 -7.74 -12.51
N VAL A 302 14.67 -7.84 -11.40
CA VAL A 302 14.79 -8.95 -10.44
C VAL A 302 13.71 -9.98 -10.75
N LYS A 303 14.10 -11.10 -11.36
CA LYS A 303 13.19 -12.24 -11.56
C LYS A 303 12.78 -12.82 -10.21
N ARG A 304 11.47 -12.99 -10.03
CA ARG A 304 10.87 -13.54 -8.80
C ARG A 304 10.40 -14.97 -9.08
N PRO A 305 10.98 -15.99 -8.43
CA PRO A 305 10.50 -17.36 -8.58
C PRO A 305 9.09 -17.51 -8.01
N ALA A 306 8.26 -18.31 -8.69
CA ALA A 306 6.98 -18.76 -8.16
C ALA A 306 7.16 -19.76 -7.00
N PHE A 307 6.06 -20.20 -6.39
CA PHE A 307 6.01 -21.26 -5.37
C PHE A 307 6.91 -20.98 -4.16
N ARG A 308 6.73 -19.80 -3.53
CA ARG A 308 7.30 -19.52 -2.21
C ARG A 308 7.01 -20.69 -1.25
N PRO A 309 7.87 -21.01 -0.25
CA PRO A 309 7.67 -22.15 0.66
C PRO A 309 6.28 -22.30 1.31
N ILE A 310 5.52 -21.20 1.42
CA ILE A 310 4.12 -21.22 1.88
C ILE A 310 3.22 -22.13 1.02
N PHE A 311 3.45 -22.24 -0.28
CA PHE A 311 2.66 -23.09 -1.18
C PHE A 311 2.82 -24.57 -0.84
N ALA A 312 4.00 -25.00 -0.40
CA ALA A 312 4.21 -26.37 0.07
C ALA A 312 3.41 -26.66 1.36
N ALA A 313 3.27 -25.66 2.24
CA ALA A 313 2.44 -25.81 3.44
C ALA A 313 0.94 -25.85 3.09
N LEU A 314 0.50 -25.01 2.16
CA LEU A 314 -0.88 -24.99 1.67
C LEU A 314 -1.26 -26.30 0.97
N GLN A 315 -0.36 -26.86 0.14
CA GLN A 315 -0.58 -28.15 -0.50
C GLN A 315 -0.79 -29.26 0.53
N LYS A 316 0.04 -29.33 1.58
CA LYS A 316 -0.14 -30.31 2.67
C LYS A 316 -1.51 -30.15 3.36
N GLN A 317 -1.95 -28.92 3.59
CA GLN A 317 -3.25 -28.65 4.18
C GLN A 317 -4.40 -29.06 3.24
N ALA A 318 -4.27 -28.82 1.94
CA ALA A 318 -5.24 -29.23 0.94
C ALA A 318 -5.36 -30.77 0.85
N ASP A 319 -4.23 -31.48 0.88
CA ASP A 319 -4.20 -32.94 0.86
C ASP A 319 -4.90 -33.56 2.07
N LEU A 320 -4.68 -32.98 3.27
CA LEU A 320 -5.32 -33.42 4.51
C LEU A 320 -6.84 -33.16 4.52
N ASN A 321 -7.28 -32.06 3.88
CA ASN A 321 -8.68 -31.64 3.85
C ASN A 321 -9.42 -32.07 2.59
N LYS A 322 -8.85 -33.01 1.81
CA LYS A 322 -9.45 -33.47 0.56
C LYS A 322 -10.88 -34.00 0.80
N PRO A 323 -11.91 -33.45 0.11
CA PRO A 323 -13.28 -33.92 0.24
C PRO A 323 -13.40 -35.40 -0.12
N LYS A 324 -14.20 -36.15 0.64
CA LYS A 324 -14.44 -37.58 0.42
C LYS A 324 -15.90 -37.82 0.06
N ALA A 325 -16.14 -38.52 -1.04
CA ALA A 325 -17.47 -38.96 -1.40
C ALA A 325 -17.95 -40.04 -0.42
N VAL A 326 -19.19 -39.91 0.05
CA VAL A 326 -19.87 -41.00 0.78
C VAL A 326 -20.37 -42.00 -0.23
N LYS A 327 -19.93 -43.26 -0.12
CA LYS A 327 -20.45 -44.37 -0.93
C LYS A 327 -21.87 -44.70 -0.47
N ARG A 328 -22.86 -44.50 -1.32
CA ARG A 328 -24.26 -44.89 -1.13
C ARG A 328 -24.66 -45.96 -2.12
#